data_AF-A0A2H0P094-F1
#
_entry.id   AF-A0A2H0P094-F1
#
_cell.length_a   1.000
_cell.length_b   1.000
_cell.length_c   1.000
_cell.angle_alpha   90.00
_cell.angle_beta   90.00
_cell.angle_gamma   90.00
#
_symmetry.space_group_name_H-M   'P 1'
#
loop_
_entity.id
_entity.type
_entity.pdbx_description
1 polymer ?
#
loop_
_entity_poly.entity_id
_entity_poly.type
_entity_poly.pdbx_seq_one_letter_code
_entity_poly.pdbx_strand_id
1 'polypeptide(L)'
;MRSVHPLVPLAFLLAALAAVQAYFLLVIGPYGVLCADNIDRVLMAWDWAQQPTVFISDPGWLPFYFWIHGCVLKVWADPLRAPVALTLVLSWLTLAAVFGVSRRLGGGTAGSLLAAAAASFLPVVLKVGLQPYFDPLFAFLIVSALYAWLRSDGGRRGGWQALSTALWAAAAFTRFEGWIFAAVWIARTWSRPGRLVRAAALLPAFAITVQHLLVYGRLEFLAAFR
;
A
#
# COMPACT_ATOMS: atom_id res chain seq x y z
N MET A 1 -23.12 -26.16 -21.37
CA MET A 1 -22.87 -25.68 -19.98
C MET A 1 -22.24 -24.29 -20.07
N ARG A 2 -22.87 -23.24 -19.52
CA ARG A 2 -22.28 -21.89 -19.55
C ARG A 2 -21.17 -21.83 -18.51
N SER A 3 -19.96 -21.45 -18.92
CA SER A 3 -18.84 -21.25 -17.99
C SER A 3 -19.17 -20.10 -17.04
N VAL A 4 -19.03 -20.34 -15.74
CA VAL A 4 -19.20 -19.30 -14.73
C VAL A 4 -18.15 -18.22 -14.95
N HIS A 5 -18.56 -16.96 -14.92
CA HIS A 5 -17.66 -15.84 -15.15
C HIS A 5 -16.55 -15.82 -14.09
N PRO A 6 -15.27 -15.63 -14.47
CA PRO A 6 -14.12 -15.69 -13.57
C PRO A 6 -14.17 -14.69 -12.38
N LEU A 7 -15.01 -13.66 -12.48
CA LEU A 7 -15.19 -12.65 -11.43
C LEU A 7 -16.11 -13.11 -10.29
N VAL A 8 -16.99 -14.09 -10.53
CA VAL A 8 -17.97 -14.54 -9.51
C VAL A 8 -17.27 -15.17 -8.30
N PRO A 9 -16.30 -16.09 -8.46
CA PRO A 9 -15.60 -16.64 -7.31
C PRO A 9 -14.68 -15.62 -6.62
N LEU A 10 -14.12 -14.64 -7.36
CA LEU A 10 -13.31 -13.58 -6.77
C LEU A 10 -14.18 -12.70 -5.86
N ALA A 11 -15.35 -12.30 -6.34
CA ALA A 11 -16.32 -11.54 -5.56
C ALA A 11 -16.74 -12.31 -4.30
N PHE A 12 -16.94 -13.63 -4.41
CA PHE A 12 -17.25 -14.47 -3.26
C PHE A 12 -16.11 -14.52 -2.24
N LEU A 13 -14.86 -14.65 -2.68
CA LEU A 13 -13.68 -14.64 -1.79
C LEU A 13 -13.51 -13.29 -1.09
N LEU A 14 -13.66 -12.19 -1.83
CA LEU A 14 -13.61 -10.85 -1.26
C LEU A 14 -14.74 -10.66 -0.23
N ALA A 15 -15.95 -11.15 -0.52
CA ALA A 15 -17.07 -11.12 0.42
C ALA A 15 -16.83 -11.99 1.65
N ALA A 16 -16.22 -13.18 1.50
CA ALA A 16 -15.89 -14.05 2.62
C ALA A 16 -14.83 -13.43 3.54
N LEU A 17 -13.78 -12.84 2.97
CA LEU A 17 -12.79 -12.10 3.77
C LEU A 17 -13.45 -10.90 4.45
N ALA A 18 -14.26 -10.14 3.72
CA ALA A 18 -14.99 -9.01 4.28
C ALA A 18 -15.85 -9.43 5.46
N ALA A 19 -16.53 -10.58 5.37
CA ALA A 19 -17.32 -11.14 6.46
C ALA A 19 -16.47 -11.57 7.66
N VAL A 20 -15.31 -12.20 7.43
CA VAL A 20 -14.37 -12.58 8.52
C VAL A 20 -13.82 -11.33 9.22
N GLN A 21 -13.39 -10.33 8.46
CA GLN A 21 -12.89 -9.08 9.02
C GLN A 21 -13.99 -8.30 9.75
N ALA A 22 -15.20 -8.25 9.19
CA ALA A 22 -16.36 -7.67 9.86
C ALA A 22 -16.71 -8.41 11.16
N TYR A 23 -16.65 -9.74 11.16
CA TYR A 23 -16.82 -10.55 12.38
C TYR A 23 -15.79 -10.18 13.43
N PHE A 24 -14.50 -10.11 13.07
CA PHE A 24 -13.45 -9.70 14.00
C PHE A 24 -13.67 -8.28 14.55
N LEU A 25 -14.06 -7.33 13.70
CA LEU A 25 -14.39 -5.96 14.13
C LEU A 25 -15.58 -5.91 15.10
N LEU A 26 -16.59 -6.76 14.88
CA LEU A 26 -17.78 -6.82 15.71
C LEU A 26 -17.53 -7.54 17.04
N VAL A 27 -16.69 -8.58 17.06
CA VAL A 27 -16.47 -9.43 18.25
C VAL A 27 -15.35 -8.91 19.14
N ILE A 28 -14.23 -8.47 18.57
CA ILE A 28 -13.09 -7.92 19.33
C ILE A 28 -13.32 -6.43 19.67
N GLY A 29 -14.23 -5.79 18.93
CA GLY A 29 -14.50 -4.36 19.04
C GLY A 29 -13.36 -3.51 18.45
N PRO A 30 -13.62 -2.21 18.18
CA PRO A 30 -12.63 -1.33 17.56
C PRO A 30 -11.38 -1.13 18.42
N TYR A 31 -11.47 -1.33 19.74
CA TYR A 31 -10.39 -1.09 20.68
C TYR A 31 -9.46 -2.29 20.89
N GLY A 32 -9.94 -3.52 20.68
CA GLY A 32 -9.12 -4.71 20.93
C GLY A 32 -8.00 -4.95 19.89
N VAL A 33 -7.92 -4.10 18.87
CA VAL A 33 -6.95 -4.20 17.77
C VAL A 33 -5.98 -3.00 17.74
N LEU A 34 -6.26 -1.93 18.49
CA LEU A 34 -5.43 -0.72 18.52
C LEU A 34 -4.28 -0.89 19.50
N CYS A 35 -3.04 -0.77 19.01
CA CYS A 35 -1.90 -0.52 19.88
C CYS A 35 -1.60 0.99 19.96
N ALA A 36 -0.79 1.42 20.93
CA ALA A 36 -0.39 2.82 21.10
C ALA A 36 0.17 3.41 19.78
N ASP A 37 1.01 2.63 19.10
CA ASP A 37 1.64 3.00 17.84
C ASP A 37 0.60 3.24 16.71
N ASN A 38 -0.52 2.50 16.69
CA ASN A 38 -1.64 2.77 15.76
C ASN A 38 -2.31 4.11 16.07
N ILE A 39 -2.57 4.37 17.35
CA ILE A 39 -3.27 5.57 17.81
C ILE A 39 -2.44 6.81 17.49
N ASP A 40 -1.14 6.79 17.80
CA ASP A 40 -0.23 7.91 17.54
C ASP A 40 -0.24 8.31 16.06
N ARG A 41 -0.19 7.34 15.14
CA ARG A 41 -0.24 7.61 13.70
C ARG A 41 -1.59 8.15 13.23
N VAL A 42 -2.68 7.68 13.82
CA VAL A 42 -4.01 8.21 13.52
C VAL A 42 -4.11 9.66 13.98
N LEU A 43 -3.60 9.99 15.17
CA LEU A 43 -3.59 11.35 15.70
C LEU A 43 -2.69 12.27 14.84
N MET A 44 -1.50 11.82 14.44
CA MET A 44 -0.65 12.57 13.53
C MET A 44 -1.31 12.80 12.15
N ALA A 45 -2.02 11.80 11.62
CA ALA A 45 -2.78 11.95 10.38
C ALA A 45 -3.97 12.92 10.54
N TRP A 46 -4.59 12.93 11.72
CA TRP A 46 -5.63 13.88 12.08
C TRP A 46 -5.11 15.31 12.15
N ASP A 47 -3.98 15.52 12.82
CA ASP A 47 -3.32 16.84 12.91
C ASP A 47 -2.92 17.34 11.53
N TRP A 48 -2.36 16.47 10.69
CA TRP A 48 -2.09 16.77 9.28
C TRP A 48 -3.36 17.15 8.53
N ALA A 49 -4.51 16.50 8.80
CA ALA A 49 -5.77 16.84 8.14
C ALA A 49 -6.23 18.27 8.44
N GLN A 50 -5.92 18.78 9.64
CA GLN A 50 -6.20 20.17 10.04
C GLN A 50 -5.22 21.16 9.40
N GLN A 51 -3.94 20.77 9.30
CA GLN A 51 -2.87 21.62 8.76
C GLN A 51 -2.02 20.83 7.75
N PRO A 52 -2.50 20.66 6.50
CA PRO A 52 -1.79 19.84 5.53
C PRO A 52 -0.44 20.43 5.14
N THR A 53 0.61 19.65 5.36
CA THR A 53 1.99 19.96 4.95
C THR A 53 2.50 18.94 3.93
N VAL A 54 3.50 19.31 3.14
CA VAL A 54 4.16 18.35 2.24
C VAL A 54 4.91 17.30 3.05
N PHE A 55 5.75 17.72 3.99
CA PHE A 55 6.48 16.80 4.87
C PHE A 55 5.86 16.74 6.26
N ILE A 56 6.09 15.62 6.96
CA ILE A 56 5.63 15.43 8.34
C ILE A 56 6.69 15.94 9.29
N SER A 57 6.27 16.55 10.39
CA SER A 57 7.16 17.18 11.36
C SER A 57 8.07 16.18 12.09
N ASP A 58 7.65 14.92 12.19
CA ASP A 58 8.45 13.85 12.76
C ASP A 58 9.32 13.19 11.68
N PRO A 59 10.66 13.29 11.77
CA PRO A 59 11.57 12.73 10.78
C PRO A 59 11.59 11.19 10.76
N GLY A 60 11.02 10.53 11.75
CA GLY A 60 10.91 9.06 11.78
C GLY A 60 9.93 8.52 10.75
N TRP A 61 9.04 9.35 10.20
CA TRP A 61 7.94 8.90 9.35
C TRP A 61 7.92 9.52 7.97
N LEU A 62 7.44 8.74 7.00
CA LEU A 62 7.29 9.15 5.61
C LEU A 62 5.86 9.64 5.32
N PRO A 63 5.69 10.61 4.41
CA PRO A 63 4.50 11.45 4.40
C PRO A 63 3.25 10.80 3.78
N PHE A 64 3.39 9.82 2.89
CA PHE A 64 2.27 9.34 2.07
C PHE A 64 1.15 8.69 2.90
N TYR A 65 1.51 7.97 3.97
CA TYR A 65 0.52 7.40 4.89
C TYR A 65 -0.41 8.49 5.45
N PHE A 66 0.17 9.58 5.95
CA PHE A 66 -0.57 10.68 6.57
C PHE A 66 -1.36 11.48 5.53
N TRP A 67 -0.83 11.63 4.31
CA TRP A 67 -1.58 12.26 3.23
C TRP A 67 -2.87 11.49 2.92
N ILE A 68 -2.80 10.17 2.81
CA ILE A 68 -3.96 9.34 2.47
C ILE A 68 -4.93 9.26 3.65
N HIS A 69 -4.45 8.90 4.84
CA HIS A 69 -5.30 8.77 6.02
C HIS A 69 -5.86 10.12 6.47
N GLY A 70 -5.07 11.19 6.43
CA GLY A 70 -5.51 12.52 6.77
C GLY A 70 -6.53 13.08 5.77
N CYS A 71 -6.39 12.78 4.46
CA CYS A 71 -7.45 13.10 3.48
C CYS A 71 -8.77 12.40 3.83
N VAL A 72 -8.73 11.13 4.24
CA VAL A 72 -9.93 10.41 4.69
C VAL A 72 -10.52 11.05 5.95
N LEU A 73 -9.68 11.38 6.93
CA LEU A 73 -10.12 12.01 8.18
C LEU A 73 -10.70 13.42 7.98
N LYS A 74 -10.24 14.14 6.95
CA LYS A 74 -10.80 15.44 6.56
C LYS A 74 -12.24 15.34 6.06
N VAL A 75 -12.59 14.23 5.40
CA VAL A 75 -13.94 13.98 4.86
C VAL A 75 -14.82 13.24 5.87
N TRP A 76 -14.23 12.30 6.62
CA TRP A 76 -14.88 11.51 7.65
C TRP A 76 -14.15 11.70 8.98
N ALA A 77 -14.61 12.69 9.75
CA ALA A 77 -14.04 13.15 11.00
C ALA A 77 -14.24 12.19 12.19
N ASP A 78 -13.98 10.89 12.00
CA ASP A 78 -13.98 9.85 13.04
C ASP A 78 -12.60 9.17 13.07
N PRO A 79 -11.72 9.52 14.02
CA PRO A 79 -10.36 9.00 14.08
C PRO A 79 -10.31 7.50 14.37
N LEU A 80 -11.37 6.91 14.95
CA LEU A 80 -11.37 5.49 15.27
C LEU A 80 -11.83 4.65 14.08
N ARG A 81 -12.91 5.08 13.40
CA ARG A 81 -13.56 4.25 12.36
C ARG A 81 -13.02 4.50 10.97
N ALA A 82 -12.75 5.76 10.60
CA ALA A 82 -12.39 6.09 9.23
C ALA A 82 -11.05 5.46 8.79
N PRO A 83 -9.97 5.49 9.62
CA PRO A 83 -8.71 4.83 9.27
C PRO A 83 -8.82 3.31 9.14
N VAL A 84 -9.61 2.67 10.01
CA VAL A 84 -9.87 1.22 9.95
C VAL A 84 -10.63 0.88 8.68
N ALA A 85 -11.68 1.63 8.34
CA ALA A 85 -12.44 1.42 7.12
C ALA A 85 -11.57 1.54 5.86
N LEU A 86 -10.69 2.55 5.80
CA LEU A 86 -9.73 2.70 4.71
C LEU A 86 -8.80 1.47 4.61
N THR A 87 -8.28 1.00 5.75
CA THR A 87 -7.36 -0.15 5.84
C THR A 87 -8.01 -1.43 5.32
N LEU A 88 -9.28 -1.66 5.63
CA LEU A 88 -10.06 -2.79 5.09
C LEU A 88 -10.17 -2.71 3.58
N VAL A 89 -10.54 -1.53 3.05
CA VAL A 89 -10.68 -1.30 1.61
C VAL A 89 -9.34 -1.56 0.91
N LEU A 90 -8.24 -1.02 1.44
CA LEU A 90 -6.89 -1.26 0.89
C LEU A 90 -6.50 -2.74 0.92
N SER A 91 -6.87 -3.47 1.99
CA SER A 91 -6.65 -4.90 2.10
C SER A 91 -7.41 -5.69 1.01
N TRP A 92 -8.68 -5.35 0.76
CA TRP A 92 -9.46 -5.98 -0.32
C TRP A 92 -8.89 -5.65 -1.70
N LEU A 93 -8.52 -4.39 -1.94
CA LEU A 93 -7.90 -3.97 -3.19
C LEU A 93 -6.55 -4.67 -3.42
N THR A 94 -5.79 -4.93 -2.36
CA THR A 94 -4.55 -5.72 -2.44
C THR A 94 -4.81 -7.11 -3.01
N LEU A 95 -5.88 -7.79 -2.60
CA LEU A 95 -6.22 -9.11 -3.12
C LEU A 95 -6.64 -9.10 -4.59
N ALA A 96 -7.34 -8.05 -5.02
CA ALA A 96 -7.62 -7.86 -6.44
C ALA A 96 -6.31 -7.70 -7.24
N ALA A 97 -5.32 -6.99 -6.70
CA ALA A 97 -4.00 -6.88 -7.29
C ALA A 97 -3.24 -8.22 -7.28
N VAL A 98 -3.29 -9.01 -6.19
CA VAL A 98 -2.71 -10.37 -6.11
C VAL A 98 -3.27 -11.28 -7.19
N PHE A 99 -4.60 -11.29 -7.37
CA PHE A 99 -5.25 -12.01 -8.45
C PHE A 99 -4.69 -11.56 -9.81
N GLY A 100 -4.58 -10.25 -10.04
CA GLY A 100 -4.02 -9.68 -11.26
C GLY A 100 -2.57 -10.10 -11.53
N VAL A 101 -1.71 -10.08 -10.51
CA VAL A 101 -0.32 -10.55 -10.58
C VAL A 101 -0.29 -12.03 -10.95
N SER A 102 -1.05 -12.88 -10.26
CA SER A 102 -1.10 -14.32 -10.54
C SER A 102 -1.54 -14.62 -11.97
N ARG A 103 -2.55 -13.91 -12.49
CA ARG A 103 -3.00 -14.07 -13.89
C ARG A 103 -1.90 -13.72 -14.89
N ARG A 104 -1.08 -12.73 -14.57
CA ARG A 104 0.02 -12.28 -15.44
C ARG A 104 1.21 -13.21 -15.43
N LEU A 105 1.44 -13.93 -14.32
CA LEU A 105 2.50 -14.92 -14.19
C LEU A 105 2.15 -16.29 -14.80
N GLY A 106 1.06 -16.38 -15.57
CA GLY A 106 0.62 -17.63 -16.22
C GLY A 106 -0.39 -18.44 -15.41
N GLY A 107 -0.83 -17.95 -14.25
CA GLY A 107 -1.92 -18.58 -13.50
C GLY A 107 -3.22 -18.59 -14.31
N GLY A 108 -3.84 -19.76 -14.47
CA GLY A 108 -5.22 -19.87 -14.91
C GLY A 108 -6.18 -19.15 -13.94
N THR A 109 -7.41 -18.87 -14.34
CA THR A 109 -8.40 -18.19 -13.47
C THR A 109 -8.49 -18.85 -12.10
N ALA A 110 -8.65 -20.19 -12.07
CA ALA A 110 -8.78 -20.94 -10.83
C ALA A 110 -7.53 -20.81 -9.94
N GLY A 111 -6.33 -20.91 -10.52
CA GLY A 111 -5.08 -20.76 -9.78
C GLY A 111 -4.91 -19.36 -9.20
N SER A 112 -5.32 -18.31 -9.94
CA SER A 112 -5.25 -16.93 -9.45
C SER A 112 -6.27 -16.63 -8.36
N LEU A 113 -7.47 -17.22 -8.45
CA LEU A 113 -8.46 -17.16 -7.37
C LEU A 113 -7.94 -17.85 -6.12
N LEU A 114 -7.35 -19.05 -6.28
CA LEU A 114 -6.76 -19.79 -5.17
C LEU A 114 -5.60 -19.02 -4.52
N ALA A 115 -4.76 -18.35 -5.30
CA ALA A 115 -3.69 -17.50 -4.78
C ALA A 115 -4.23 -16.31 -3.98
N ALA A 116 -5.25 -15.62 -4.48
CA ALA A 116 -5.90 -14.53 -3.75
C ALA A 116 -6.62 -15.03 -2.48
N ALA A 117 -7.29 -16.18 -2.54
CA ALA A 117 -7.89 -16.84 -1.39
C ALA A 117 -6.82 -17.16 -0.33
N ALA A 118 -5.75 -17.85 -0.72
CA ALA A 118 -4.67 -18.20 0.18
C ALA A 118 -4.05 -16.96 0.84
N ALA A 119 -3.83 -15.88 0.08
CA ALA A 119 -3.35 -14.62 0.62
C ALA A 119 -4.32 -14.01 1.66
N SER A 120 -5.64 -14.11 1.43
CA SER A 120 -6.65 -13.60 2.37
C SER A 120 -6.67 -14.32 3.72
N PHE A 121 -6.26 -15.58 3.76
CA PHE A 121 -6.21 -16.39 4.99
C PHE A 121 -4.86 -16.33 5.70
N LEU A 122 -3.88 -15.57 5.18
CA LEU A 122 -2.62 -15.38 5.89
C LEU A 122 -2.88 -14.64 7.20
N PRO A 123 -2.42 -15.16 8.36
CA PRO A 123 -2.66 -14.52 9.67
C PRO A 123 -2.21 -13.06 9.72
N VAL A 124 -1.10 -12.74 9.04
CA VAL A 124 -0.60 -11.37 8.93
C VAL A 124 -1.57 -10.46 8.20
N VAL A 125 -2.22 -10.91 7.12
CA VAL A 125 -3.19 -10.11 6.36
C VAL A 125 -4.45 -9.86 7.19
N LEU A 126 -4.91 -10.88 7.92
CA LEU A 126 -6.07 -10.75 8.80
C LEU A 126 -5.82 -9.78 9.96
N LYS A 127 -4.66 -9.90 10.63
CA LYS A 127 -4.30 -9.05 11.77
C LYS A 127 -4.06 -7.61 11.32
N VAL A 128 -3.21 -7.44 10.32
CA VAL A 128 -2.75 -6.12 9.88
C VAL A 128 -3.84 -5.37 9.10
N GLY A 129 -4.70 -6.09 8.38
CA GLY A 129 -5.82 -5.48 7.65
C GLY A 129 -6.89 -4.81 8.54
N LEU A 130 -6.84 -5.05 9.85
CA LEU A 130 -7.72 -4.41 10.84
C LEU A 130 -7.05 -3.26 11.59
N GLN A 131 -5.74 -3.06 11.40
CA GLN A 131 -4.96 -2.07 12.11
C GLN A 131 -4.74 -0.86 11.22
N PRO A 132 -5.11 0.37 11.65
CA PRO A 132 -4.79 1.58 10.90
C PRO A 132 -3.28 1.83 11.00
N TYR A 133 -2.56 1.19 10.09
CA TYR A 133 -1.12 1.10 10.04
C TYR A 133 -0.65 1.27 8.60
N PHE A 134 0.63 1.56 8.40
CA PHE A 134 1.17 1.75 7.04
C PHE A 134 1.15 0.48 6.20
N ASP A 135 1.06 -0.70 6.81
CA ASP A 135 1.26 -1.97 6.12
C ASP A 135 0.19 -2.28 5.07
N PRO A 136 -1.13 -2.08 5.29
CA PRO A 136 -2.12 -2.35 4.25
C PRO A 136 -2.03 -1.40 3.06
N LEU A 137 -1.73 -0.12 3.31
CA LEU A 137 -1.44 0.85 2.25
C LEU A 137 -0.17 0.45 1.49
N PHE A 138 0.90 0.12 2.20
CA PHE A 138 2.17 -0.27 1.60
C PHE A 138 2.04 -1.55 0.76
N ALA A 139 1.41 -2.59 1.30
CA ALA A 139 1.14 -3.84 0.59
C ALA A 139 0.31 -3.61 -0.68
N PHE A 140 -0.76 -2.81 -0.59
CA PHE A 140 -1.56 -2.42 -1.74
C PHE A 140 -0.71 -1.76 -2.84
N LEU A 141 0.11 -0.78 -2.46
CA LEU A 141 0.96 -0.03 -3.40
C LEU A 141 1.98 -0.95 -4.07
N ILE A 142 2.68 -1.80 -3.32
CA ILE A 142 3.71 -2.72 -3.84
C ILE A 142 3.10 -3.73 -4.82
N VAL A 143 2.02 -4.42 -4.42
CA VAL A 143 1.39 -5.45 -5.25
C VAL A 143 0.75 -4.83 -6.50
N SER A 144 0.15 -3.64 -6.36
CA SER A 144 -0.39 -2.90 -7.50
C SER A 144 0.70 -2.40 -8.45
N ALA A 145 1.84 -1.95 -7.92
CA ALA A 145 2.99 -1.53 -8.71
C ALA A 145 3.55 -2.70 -9.54
N LEU A 146 3.65 -3.88 -8.93
CA LEU A 146 4.03 -5.12 -9.60
C LEU A 146 3.01 -5.52 -10.68
N TYR A 147 1.71 -5.48 -10.36
CA TYR A 147 0.66 -5.77 -11.33
C TYR A 147 0.72 -4.83 -12.55
N ALA A 148 0.85 -3.53 -12.30
CA ALA A 148 0.96 -2.52 -13.35
C ALA A 148 2.21 -2.72 -14.20
N TRP A 149 3.35 -3.05 -13.58
CA TRP A 149 4.59 -3.39 -14.29
C TRP A 149 4.39 -4.61 -15.19
N LEU A 150 3.87 -5.72 -14.68
CA LEU A 150 3.60 -6.94 -15.45
C LEU A 150 2.62 -6.69 -16.61
N ARG A 151 1.72 -5.72 -16.47
CA ARG A 151 0.79 -5.33 -17.55
C ARG A 151 1.42 -4.43 -18.61
N SER A 152 2.49 -3.71 -18.24
CA SER A 152 3.32 -2.92 -19.14
C SER A 152 4.37 -3.76 -19.88
N ASP A 153 4.79 -4.89 -19.31
CA ASP A 153 5.75 -5.78 -19.95
C ASP A 153 5.11 -6.44 -21.19
N GLY A 154 5.80 -6.37 -22.34
CA GLY A 154 5.31 -6.88 -23.63
C GLY A 154 4.80 -5.86 -24.66
N GLY A 155 4.95 -4.54 -24.47
CA GLY A 155 4.70 -3.55 -25.55
C GLY A 155 4.41 -2.11 -25.09
N ARG A 156 4.10 -1.22 -26.06
CA ARG A 156 3.90 0.27 -25.96
C ARG A 156 2.76 0.75 -25.04
N ARG A 157 2.65 0.22 -23.83
CA ARG A 157 1.63 0.60 -22.85
C ARG A 157 2.17 1.62 -21.84
N GLY A 158 2.58 2.78 -22.34
CA GLY A 158 3.21 3.84 -21.53
C GLY A 158 2.42 4.21 -20.27
N GLY A 159 1.09 4.20 -20.33
CA GLY A 159 0.23 4.48 -19.17
C GLY A 159 0.41 3.47 -18.02
N TRP A 160 0.58 2.17 -18.31
CA TRP A 160 0.81 1.16 -17.26
C TRP A 160 2.19 1.28 -16.63
N GLN A 161 3.19 1.68 -17.41
CA GLN A 161 4.52 1.96 -16.90
C GLN A 161 4.54 3.21 -16.01
N ALA A 162 3.86 4.28 -16.41
CA ALA A 162 3.71 5.49 -15.60
C ALA A 162 2.99 5.18 -14.28
N LEU A 163 1.89 4.43 -14.34
CA LEU A 163 1.17 3.99 -13.15
C LEU A 163 2.05 3.14 -12.21
N SER A 164 2.79 2.17 -12.75
CA SER A 164 3.72 1.37 -11.95
C SER A 164 4.77 2.23 -11.27
N THR A 165 5.35 3.19 -12.00
CA THR A 165 6.33 4.14 -11.46
C THR A 165 5.73 4.98 -10.32
N ALA A 166 4.53 5.52 -10.53
CA ALA A 166 3.84 6.32 -9.51
C ALA A 166 3.53 5.51 -8.25
N LEU A 167 3.13 4.24 -8.39
CA LEU A 167 2.86 3.35 -7.26
C LEU A 167 4.14 2.98 -6.51
N TRP A 168 5.25 2.73 -7.20
CA TRP A 168 6.56 2.53 -6.56
C TRP A 168 7.01 3.78 -5.82
N ALA A 169 6.81 4.96 -6.40
CA ALA A 169 7.11 6.23 -5.73
C ALA A 169 6.26 6.42 -4.47
N ALA A 170 4.95 6.17 -4.55
CA ALA A 170 4.05 6.23 -3.41
C ALA A 170 4.46 5.24 -2.30
N ALA A 171 4.84 4.01 -2.65
CA ALA A 171 5.35 3.04 -1.69
C ALA A 171 6.63 3.55 -1.00
N ALA A 172 7.53 4.17 -1.75
CA ALA A 172 8.75 4.80 -1.24
C ALA A 172 8.50 6.06 -0.37
N PHE A 173 7.36 6.73 -0.49
CA PHE A 173 6.90 7.74 0.46
C PHE A 173 6.05 7.18 1.62
N THR A 174 5.79 5.87 1.65
CA THR A 174 5.02 5.23 2.74
C THR A 174 5.97 4.58 3.74
N ARG A 175 7.00 3.88 3.24
CA ARG A 175 7.97 3.11 4.04
C ARG A 175 9.37 3.15 3.45
N PHE A 176 10.40 3.15 4.30
CA PHE A 176 11.80 3.12 3.86
C PHE A 176 12.13 1.85 3.09
N GLU A 177 11.50 0.71 3.43
CA GLU A 177 11.62 -0.54 2.68
C GLU A 177 11.16 -0.38 1.23
N GLY A 178 10.23 0.56 0.95
CA GLY A 178 9.81 0.92 -0.40
C GLY A 178 10.96 1.40 -1.28
N TRP A 179 12.01 2.00 -0.71
CA TRP A 179 13.20 2.43 -1.44
C TRP A 179 13.96 1.23 -2.00
N ILE A 180 14.09 0.17 -1.19
CA ILE A 180 14.74 -1.08 -1.57
C ILE A 180 13.95 -1.75 -2.70
N PHE A 181 12.63 -1.88 -2.56
CA PHE A 181 11.82 -2.49 -3.61
C PHE A 181 11.86 -1.69 -4.93
N ALA A 182 11.77 -0.35 -4.86
CA ALA A 182 11.88 0.50 -6.04
C ALA A 182 13.25 0.35 -6.72
N ALA A 183 14.34 0.34 -5.95
CA ALA A 183 15.70 0.14 -6.47
C ALA A 183 15.86 -1.23 -7.15
N VAL A 184 15.38 -2.31 -6.52
CA VAL A 184 15.40 -3.66 -7.10
C VAL A 184 14.60 -3.72 -8.41
N TRP A 185 13.40 -3.12 -8.43
CA TRP A 185 12.58 -3.05 -9.64
C TRP A 185 13.26 -2.27 -10.78
N ILE A 186 13.87 -1.13 -10.47
CA ILE A 186 14.63 -0.34 -11.45
C ILE A 186 15.82 -1.14 -11.98
N ALA A 187 16.61 -1.75 -11.10
CA ALA A 187 17.76 -2.58 -11.48
C ALA A 187 17.33 -3.73 -12.40
N ARG A 188 16.24 -4.43 -12.06
CA ARG A 188 15.69 -5.54 -12.85
C ARG A 188 15.21 -5.12 -14.23
N THR A 189 14.80 -3.87 -14.38
CA THR A 189 14.21 -3.30 -15.61
C THR A 189 15.12 -2.29 -16.30
N TRP A 190 16.39 -2.16 -15.90
CA TRP A 190 17.28 -1.10 -16.36
C TRP A 190 17.52 -1.10 -17.88
N SER A 191 17.61 -2.29 -18.47
CA SER A 191 17.82 -2.49 -19.91
C SER A 191 16.59 -2.22 -20.77
N ARG A 192 15.42 -1.99 -20.17
CA ARG A 192 14.15 -1.78 -20.90
C ARG A 192 14.00 -0.30 -21.32
N PRO A 193 13.26 0.03 -22.40
CA PRO A 193 12.97 1.43 -22.74
C PRO A 193 12.22 2.16 -21.61
N GLY A 194 12.36 3.49 -21.54
CA GLY A 194 11.71 4.31 -20.50
C GLY A 194 12.39 4.26 -19.11
N ARG A 195 13.71 4.02 -19.06
CA ARG A 195 14.50 4.00 -17.82
C ARG A 195 14.38 5.28 -16.99
N LEU A 196 14.32 6.44 -17.65
CA LEU A 196 14.21 7.74 -16.96
C LEU A 196 12.87 7.87 -16.23
N VAL A 197 11.77 7.39 -16.84
CA VAL A 197 10.47 7.35 -16.18
C VAL A 197 10.54 6.46 -14.94
N ARG A 198 11.13 5.25 -15.04
CA ARG A 198 11.24 4.36 -13.88
C ARG A 198 12.14 4.92 -12.78
N ALA A 199 13.22 5.62 -13.14
CA ALA A 199 14.09 6.30 -12.17
C ALA A 199 13.34 7.34 -11.34
N ALA A 200 12.23 7.90 -11.84
CA ALA A 200 11.37 8.80 -11.08
C ALA A 200 10.77 8.14 -9.83
N ALA A 201 10.71 6.80 -9.74
CA ALA A 201 10.30 6.11 -8.52
C ALA A 201 11.26 6.32 -7.34
N LEU A 202 12.48 6.82 -7.56
CA LEU A 202 13.44 7.18 -6.52
C LEU A 202 13.36 8.66 -6.08
N LEU A 203 12.54 9.48 -6.74
CA LEU A 203 12.33 10.88 -6.32
C LEU A 203 11.90 11.01 -4.86
N PRO A 204 11.04 10.13 -4.30
CA PRO A 204 10.72 10.14 -2.87
C PRO A 204 11.94 10.02 -1.96
N ALA A 205 12.80 9.03 -2.22
CA ALA A 205 13.99 8.79 -1.42
C ALA A 205 14.96 9.98 -1.49
N PHE A 206 15.12 10.56 -2.70
CA PHE A 206 15.91 11.78 -2.89
C PHE A 206 15.32 12.97 -2.14
N ALA A 207 14.01 13.22 -2.28
CA ALA A 207 13.32 14.35 -1.65
C ALA A 207 13.41 14.29 -0.13
N ILE A 208 13.18 13.12 0.47
CA ILE A 208 13.28 12.90 1.93
C ILE A 208 14.72 13.07 2.40
N THR A 209 15.70 12.55 1.66
CA THR A 209 17.13 12.73 1.99
C THR A 209 17.51 14.21 2.00
N VAL A 210 17.14 14.95 0.96
CA VAL A 210 17.40 16.40 0.86
C VAL A 210 16.69 17.15 1.98
N GLN A 211 15.41 16.86 2.23
CA GLN A 211 14.65 17.47 3.33
C GLN A 211 15.36 17.25 4.67
N HIS A 212 15.80 16.01 4.96
CA HIS A 212 16.46 15.70 6.22
C HIS A 212 17.77 16.47 6.40
N LEU A 213 18.59 16.53 5.35
CA LEU A 213 19.85 17.28 5.38
C LEU A 213 19.60 18.79 5.57
N LEU A 214 18.59 19.35 4.92
CA LEU A 214 18.27 20.78 5.02
C LEU A 214 17.67 21.17 6.37
N VAL A 215 16.77 20.34 6.92
CA VAL A 215 16.02 20.68 8.15
C VAL A 215 16.77 20.26 9.41
N TYR A 216 17.39 19.08 9.41
CA TYR A 216 18.01 18.50 10.61
C TYR A 216 19.55 18.48 10.56
N GLY A 217 20.16 18.83 9.43
CA GLY A 217 21.61 18.76 9.24
C GLY A 217 22.20 17.33 9.23
N ARG A 218 21.35 16.30 9.32
CA ARG A 218 21.74 14.88 9.32
C ARG A 218 20.60 13.99 8.86
N LEU A 219 20.92 12.74 8.54
CA LEU A 219 19.92 11.73 8.15
C LEU A 219 19.28 11.12 9.41
N GLU A 220 18.30 11.81 9.98
CA GLU A 220 17.61 11.38 11.22
C GLU A 220 17.06 9.95 11.14
N PHE A 221 16.59 9.49 9.98
CA PHE A 221 16.11 8.10 9.83
C PHE A 221 17.21 7.05 10.05
N LEU A 222 18.49 7.40 9.92
CA LEU A 222 19.61 6.52 10.26
C LEU A 222 19.92 6.50 11.76
N ALA A 223 19.53 7.55 12.50
CA ALA A 223 19.73 7.61 13.94
C ALA A 223 18.83 6.59 14.67
N ALA A 224 17.68 6.22 14.11
CA ALA A 224 16.76 5.22 14.65
C ALA A 224 17.35 3.78 14.70
N PHE A 225 18.50 3.53 14.07
CA PHE A 225 19.17 2.22 14.04
C PHE A 225 20.40 2.13 14.97
N ARG A 226 20.66 3.18 15.76
CA ARG A 226 21.75 3.20 16.75
C ARG A 226 21.21 2.86 18.14
#